data_AF-A0A2E4GPI3-F1
#
_entry.id   AF-A0A2E4GPI3-F1
#
_cell.length_a   1.000
_cell.length_b   1.000
_cell.length_c   1.000
_cell.angle_alpha   90.00
_cell.angle_beta   90.00
_cell.angle_gamma   90.00
#
_symmetry.space_group_name_H-M   'P 1'
#
loop_
_entity.id
_entity.type
_entity.pdbx_description
1 polymer ?
#
loop_
_entity_poly.entity_id
_entity_poly.type
_entity_poly.pdbx_seq_one_letter_code
_entity_poly.pdbx_strand_id
1 'polypeptide(L)'
;MRALLITSICSLLITGCGDRAVVNSSGGDESGEETKLDLTDFEYEVQADLVIISKGKGAGQVIIPEEIEGAKVTEIANNAFFRNIQMTSVTIPGTVTTIGNDSFKGCIGLTAVTIPASVTSVGSSAFSGCINLKEVKFLGDAPQETKYMFKDAPATIYYDPNTSGWDKPFAGKVRKPIQ
;
A
#
# COMPACT_ATOMS: atom_id res chain seq x y z
N MET A 1 25.36 -28.35 -7.71
CA MET A 1 24.64 -27.23 -7.07
C MET A 1 23.18 -27.63 -7.00
N ARG A 2 22.84 -28.40 -5.96
CA ARG A 2 21.54 -29.05 -5.73
C ARG A 2 21.28 -29.08 -4.22
N ALA A 3 20.01 -28.84 -3.86
CA ALA A 3 19.29 -29.13 -2.60
C ALA A 3 19.72 -28.31 -1.37
N LEU A 4 18.84 -27.84 -0.48
CA LEU A 4 17.71 -28.49 0.21
C LEU A 4 16.58 -27.48 0.54
N LEU A 5 15.29 -27.78 0.25
CA LEU A 5 14.25 -28.35 1.16
C LEU A 5 13.75 -27.40 2.27
N ILE A 6 12.55 -26.82 2.10
CA ILE A 6 11.53 -26.77 3.17
C ILE A 6 10.15 -27.04 2.55
N THR A 7 9.70 -28.29 2.69
CA THR A 7 8.28 -28.68 2.69
C THR A 7 7.74 -28.56 4.11
N SER A 8 6.57 -27.94 4.31
CA SER A 8 5.73 -28.26 5.47
C SER A 8 4.24 -28.08 5.16
N ILE A 9 3.48 -29.13 5.47
CA ILE A 9 2.07 -29.40 5.17
C ILE A 9 1.27 -29.22 6.48
N CYS A 10 0.07 -28.64 6.41
CA CYS A 10 -1.10 -28.93 7.29
C CYS A 10 -2.36 -28.23 6.73
N SER A 11 -3.06 -28.80 5.74
CA SER A 11 -4.31 -29.61 5.85
C SER A 11 -5.53 -28.87 6.47
N LEU A 12 -6.49 -28.40 5.64
CA LEU A 12 -7.84 -28.98 5.34
C LEU A 12 -8.84 -28.84 6.51
N LEU A 13 -10.00 -28.16 6.47
CA LEU A 13 -11.15 -28.08 5.53
C LEU A 13 -11.91 -26.73 5.81
N ILE A 14 -12.51 -26.01 4.85
CA ILE A 14 -13.93 -26.10 4.42
C ILE A 14 -14.11 -25.29 3.12
N THR A 15 -14.38 -26.01 2.03
CA THR A 15 -15.35 -25.76 0.93
C THR A 15 -15.41 -24.41 0.17
N GLY A 16 -15.01 -24.44 -1.11
CA GLY A 16 -15.79 -23.79 -2.19
C GLY A 16 -15.09 -22.75 -3.09
N CYS A 17 -14.60 -23.21 -4.25
CA CYS A 17 -14.39 -22.48 -5.52
C CYS A 17 -13.27 -21.40 -5.61
N GLY A 18 -12.24 -21.70 -6.43
CA GLY A 18 -11.31 -20.73 -7.04
C GLY A 18 -9.87 -20.85 -6.55
N ASP A 19 -9.03 -21.58 -7.28
CA ASP A 19 -7.59 -21.71 -7.00
C ASP A 19 -6.88 -20.35 -6.98
N ARG A 20 -6.25 -20.01 -5.85
CA ARG A 20 -5.23 -18.97 -5.73
C ARG A 20 -4.38 -19.27 -4.50
N ALA A 21 -3.09 -19.54 -4.73
CA ALA A 21 -2.14 -19.93 -3.69
C ALA A 21 -1.85 -18.73 -2.77
N VAL A 22 -2.13 -18.89 -1.48
CA VAL A 22 -1.71 -17.97 -0.40
C VAL A 22 -0.46 -18.58 0.22
N VAL A 23 0.69 -17.91 0.09
CA VAL A 23 1.97 -18.36 0.67
C VAL A 23 2.30 -17.49 1.88
N ASN A 24 2.39 -18.09 3.07
CA ASN A 24 2.98 -17.47 4.26
C ASN A 24 4.14 -18.37 4.73
N SER A 25 5.36 -17.82 4.73
CA SER A 25 6.56 -18.54 5.15
C SER A 25 7.28 -17.78 6.26
N SER A 26 7.32 -18.33 7.47
CA SER A 26 8.11 -17.83 8.61
C SER A 26 9.09 -18.90 9.09
N GLY A 27 10.39 -18.59 9.13
CA GLY A 27 11.45 -19.38 9.78
C GLY A 27 12.85 -18.74 9.61
N GLY A 28 13.62 -18.61 10.72
CA GLY A 28 15.01 -18.11 10.81
C GLY A 28 16.07 -19.18 10.49
N ASP A 29 17.39 -19.01 10.55
CA ASP A 29 18.32 -17.95 11.01
C ASP A 29 19.62 -18.05 10.16
N GLU A 30 20.39 -16.96 9.99
CA GLU A 30 21.87 -16.90 10.16
C GLU A 30 22.49 -15.57 9.64
N SER A 31 23.04 -14.82 10.60
CA SER A 31 24.13 -13.83 10.55
C SER A 31 24.34 -12.96 9.30
N GLY A 32 23.67 -11.81 9.33
CA GLY A 32 24.00 -10.54 8.69
C GLY A 32 23.00 -9.53 9.24
N GLU A 33 23.42 -8.35 9.68
CA GLU A 33 22.48 -7.29 10.04
C GLU A 33 21.91 -6.66 8.75
N GLU A 34 21.30 -7.50 7.93
CA GLU A 34 20.25 -7.10 7.03
C GLU A 34 19.00 -7.17 7.89
N THR A 35 18.34 -6.04 8.13
CA THR A 35 17.02 -6.03 8.78
C THR A 35 16.11 -6.94 7.96
N LYS A 36 15.96 -8.21 8.40
CA LYS A 36 15.07 -9.18 7.76
C LYS A 36 13.69 -8.53 7.79
N LEU A 37 13.27 -8.09 6.61
CA LEU A 37 12.00 -7.44 6.41
C LEU A 37 10.91 -8.37 6.94
N ASP A 38 10.22 -7.94 7.98
CA ASP A 38 9.12 -8.70 8.55
C ASP A 38 7.92 -8.59 7.59
N LEU A 39 7.75 -9.63 6.77
CA LEU A 39 6.65 -9.76 5.83
C LEU A 39 5.40 -10.40 6.46
N THR A 40 5.44 -10.76 7.75
CA THR A 40 4.29 -11.43 8.39
C THR A 40 3.03 -10.57 8.39
N ASP A 41 3.20 -9.26 8.22
CA ASP A 41 2.16 -8.25 8.12
C ASP A 41 1.52 -8.10 6.74
N PHE A 42 2.01 -8.79 5.70
CA PHE A 42 1.50 -8.64 4.34
C PHE A 42 1.02 -9.98 3.74
N GLU A 43 -0.15 -9.97 3.12
CA GLU A 43 -0.53 -10.96 2.12
C GLU A 43 -0.30 -10.33 0.74
N TYR A 44 0.33 -11.08 -0.16
CA TYR A 44 0.71 -10.57 -1.48
C TYR A 44 0.56 -11.64 -2.56
N GLU A 45 0.51 -11.19 -3.80
CA GLU A 45 0.48 -12.02 -4.99
C GLU A 45 1.64 -11.66 -5.91
N VAL A 46 2.32 -12.69 -6.41
CA VAL A 46 3.40 -12.53 -7.40
C VAL A 46 2.85 -12.84 -8.79
N GLN A 47 3.01 -11.91 -9.72
CA GLN A 47 2.63 -12.05 -11.13
C GLN A 47 3.83 -11.72 -12.01
N ALA A 48 4.48 -12.76 -12.55
CA ALA A 48 5.79 -12.65 -13.19
C ALA A 48 6.81 -11.95 -12.27
N ASP A 49 7.24 -10.73 -12.59
CA ASP A 49 8.23 -9.96 -11.82
C ASP A 49 7.60 -8.81 -11.00
N LEU A 50 6.28 -8.84 -10.83
CA LEU A 50 5.51 -7.83 -10.11
C LEU A 50 4.86 -8.44 -8.87
N VAL A 51 4.85 -7.65 -7.81
CA VAL A 51 4.19 -7.99 -6.54
C VAL A 51 3.04 -7.04 -6.30
N ILE A 52 1.91 -7.61 -5.92
CA ILE A 52 0.69 -6.92 -5.55
C ILE A 52 0.44 -7.19 -4.06
N ILE A 53 0.41 -6.14 -3.24
CA ILE A 53 -0.01 -6.27 -1.84
C ILE A 53 -1.52 -6.42 -1.80
N SER A 54 -2.01 -7.65 -1.58
CA SER A 54 -3.43 -7.97 -1.52
C SER A 54 -4.04 -7.64 -0.17
N LYS A 55 -3.22 -7.67 0.89
CA LYS A 55 -3.62 -7.28 2.25
C LYS A 55 -2.41 -6.83 3.06
N GLY A 56 -2.60 -5.84 3.91
CA GLY A 56 -1.63 -5.45 4.92
C GLY A 56 -2.28 -5.27 6.29
N LYS A 57 -1.66 -5.85 7.30
CA LYS A 57 -1.91 -5.62 8.72
C LYS A 57 -0.66 -4.95 9.31
N GLY A 58 -0.68 -4.68 10.61
CA GLY A 58 0.38 -3.92 11.29
C GLY A 58 -0.18 -2.69 11.99
N ALA A 59 0.57 -2.21 12.98
CA ALA A 59 0.20 -1.10 13.86
C ALA A 59 1.30 -0.03 13.86
N GLY A 60 0.93 1.23 14.10
CA GLY A 60 1.88 2.33 14.06
C GLY A 60 2.38 2.61 12.64
N GLN A 61 3.70 2.62 12.46
CA GLN A 61 4.32 2.84 11.15
C GLN A 61 4.36 1.52 10.36
N VAL A 62 3.68 1.49 9.22
CA VAL A 62 3.75 0.38 8.26
C VAL A 62 4.70 0.76 7.13
N ILE A 63 5.65 -0.11 6.81
CA ILE A 63 6.61 0.10 5.72
C ILE A 63 6.34 -0.96 4.66
N ILE A 64 5.80 -0.53 3.52
CA ILE A 64 5.61 -1.43 2.38
C ILE A 64 6.97 -1.58 1.69
N PRO A 65 7.46 -2.82 1.50
CA PRO A 65 8.77 -3.03 0.90
C PRO A 65 8.78 -2.72 -0.58
N GLU A 66 9.93 -2.28 -1.08
CA GLU A 66 10.13 -1.98 -2.51
C GLU A 66 10.13 -3.25 -3.38
N GLU A 67 10.58 -4.36 -2.80
CA GLU A 67 10.77 -5.66 -3.44
C GLU A 67 10.42 -6.80 -2.48
N ILE A 68 9.79 -7.86 -2.98
CA ILE A 68 9.53 -9.11 -2.27
C ILE A 68 9.99 -10.25 -3.19
N GLU A 69 10.87 -11.12 -2.68
CA GLU A 69 11.38 -12.30 -3.42
C GLU A 69 12.00 -11.98 -4.80
N GLY A 70 12.69 -10.84 -4.95
CA GLY A 70 13.28 -10.45 -6.23
C GLY A 70 12.33 -9.65 -7.15
N ALA A 71 11.06 -9.54 -6.78
CA ALA A 71 10.01 -8.94 -7.59
C ALA A 71 9.53 -7.60 -6.99
N LYS A 72 9.30 -6.61 -7.85
CA LYS A 72 8.98 -5.23 -7.42
C LYS A 72 7.55 -5.12 -6.93
N VAL A 73 7.35 -4.47 -5.79
CA VAL A 73 6.00 -4.13 -5.31
C VAL A 73 5.47 -2.97 -6.13
N THR A 74 4.47 -3.24 -6.97
CA THR A 74 3.97 -2.25 -7.95
C THR A 74 2.53 -1.84 -7.72
N GLU A 75 1.79 -2.58 -6.91
CA GLU A 75 0.38 -2.32 -6.65
C GLU A 75 0.02 -2.58 -5.18
N ILE A 76 -0.79 -1.67 -4.64
CA ILE A 76 -1.55 -1.89 -3.41
C ILE A 76 -2.98 -2.18 -3.83
N ALA A 77 -3.42 -3.43 -3.67
CA ALA A 77 -4.68 -3.89 -4.22
C ALA A 77 -5.90 -3.22 -3.58
N ASN A 78 -7.06 -3.49 -4.16
CA ASN A 78 -8.34 -3.10 -3.59
C ASN A 78 -8.47 -3.62 -2.15
N ASN A 79 -8.90 -2.76 -1.24
CA ASN A 79 -9.09 -3.06 0.19
C ASN A 79 -7.84 -3.54 0.96
N ALA A 80 -6.63 -3.41 0.42
CA ALA A 80 -5.42 -4.00 1.04
C ALA A 80 -5.24 -3.62 2.52
N PHE A 81 -5.48 -2.37 2.90
CA PHE A 81 -5.41 -1.88 4.28
C PHE A 81 -6.79 -1.45 4.81
N PHE A 82 -7.88 -2.00 4.27
CA PHE A 82 -9.24 -1.59 4.64
C PHE A 82 -9.49 -1.67 6.14
N ARG A 83 -9.90 -0.54 6.73
CA ARG A 83 -10.16 -0.37 8.17
C ARG A 83 -8.99 -0.77 9.08
N ASN A 84 -7.74 -0.58 8.64
CA ASN A 84 -6.61 -0.70 9.55
C ASN A 84 -6.58 0.52 10.51
N ILE A 85 -7.25 0.39 11.65
CA ILE A 85 -7.38 1.46 12.65
C ILE A 85 -6.11 1.68 13.48
N GLN A 86 -5.17 0.74 13.45
CA GLN A 86 -3.96 0.77 14.28
C GLN A 86 -2.78 1.45 13.57
N MET A 87 -2.83 1.51 12.23
CA MET A 87 -1.80 2.17 11.42
C MET A 87 -1.91 3.70 11.54
N THR A 88 -0.78 4.34 11.87
CA THR A 88 -0.67 5.80 12.04
C THR A 88 0.05 6.49 10.89
N SER A 89 0.95 5.77 10.22
CA SER A 89 1.66 6.19 9.01
C SER A 89 1.95 4.98 8.11
N VAL A 90 2.07 5.24 6.81
CA VAL A 90 2.45 4.23 5.82
C VAL A 90 3.56 4.78 4.92
N THR A 91 4.60 3.98 4.71
CA THR A 91 5.64 4.25 3.71
C THR A 91 5.31 3.46 2.46
N ILE A 92 5.00 4.17 1.37
CA ILE A 92 4.73 3.59 0.06
C ILE A 92 6.04 3.71 -0.75
N PRO A 93 6.59 2.60 -1.29
CA PRO A 93 7.85 2.64 -2.02
C PRO A 93 7.67 3.23 -3.42
N GLY A 94 8.75 3.77 -3.98
CA GLY A 94 8.77 4.40 -5.31
C GLY A 94 8.58 3.44 -6.48
N THR A 95 8.40 2.15 -6.22
CA THR A 95 8.03 1.13 -7.20
C THR A 95 6.51 1.00 -7.38
N VAL A 96 5.70 1.47 -6.42
CA VAL A 96 4.25 1.41 -6.51
C VAL A 96 3.75 2.39 -7.57
N THR A 97 2.95 1.89 -8.50
CA THR A 97 2.33 2.67 -9.58
C THR A 97 0.83 2.84 -9.38
N THR A 98 0.19 1.90 -8.67
CA THR A 98 -1.26 1.83 -8.50
C THR A 98 -1.64 1.64 -7.03
N ILE A 99 -2.58 2.48 -6.57
CA ILE A 99 -3.27 2.34 -5.29
C ILE A 99 -4.73 1.99 -5.59
N GLY A 100 -5.19 0.84 -5.15
CA GLY A 100 -6.51 0.29 -5.46
C GLY A 100 -7.67 1.00 -4.77
N ASN A 101 -8.88 0.63 -5.19
CA ASN A 101 -10.14 1.11 -4.60
C ASN A 101 -10.23 0.71 -3.13
N ASP A 102 -10.73 1.64 -2.30
CA ASP A 102 -10.93 1.44 -0.86
C ASP A 102 -9.66 0.96 -0.09
N SER A 103 -8.47 1.05 -0.70
CA SER A 103 -7.22 0.46 -0.19
C SER A 103 -6.87 0.90 1.23
N PHE A 104 -7.07 2.16 1.58
CA PHE A 104 -6.86 2.72 2.92
C PHE A 104 -8.17 3.21 3.56
N LYS A 105 -9.33 2.77 3.07
CA LYS A 105 -10.61 3.27 3.55
C LYS A 105 -10.84 2.93 5.02
N GLY A 106 -11.21 3.93 5.80
CA GLY A 106 -11.48 3.78 7.24
C GLY A 106 -10.23 3.55 8.09
N CYS A 107 -9.03 3.86 7.58
CA CYS A 107 -7.81 3.91 8.38
C CYS A 107 -7.83 5.13 9.31
N ILE A 108 -8.61 5.06 10.39
CA ILE A 108 -8.83 6.20 11.28
C ILE A 108 -7.58 6.63 12.06
N GLY A 109 -6.57 5.75 12.20
CA GLY A 109 -5.30 6.09 12.84
C GLY A 109 -4.37 6.88 11.93
N LEU A 110 -4.56 6.80 10.61
CA LEU A 110 -3.65 7.38 9.62
C LEU A 110 -3.71 8.91 9.66
N THR A 111 -2.56 9.55 9.89
CA THR A 111 -2.49 11.01 10.06
C THR A 111 -1.88 11.74 8.88
N ALA A 112 -0.91 11.10 8.21
CA ALA A 112 -0.25 11.63 7.03
C ALA A 112 0.13 10.48 6.08
N VAL A 113 0.18 10.78 4.78
CA VAL A 113 0.69 9.86 3.77
C VAL A 113 1.49 10.62 2.71
N THR A 114 2.61 10.03 2.30
CA THR A 114 3.38 10.48 1.14
C THR A 114 3.16 9.50 0.00
N ILE A 115 2.68 10.01 -1.13
CA ILE A 115 2.42 9.30 -2.37
C ILE A 115 3.61 9.55 -3.31
N PRO A 116 4.41 8.52 -3.63
CA PRO A 116 5.58 8.65 -4.49
C PRO A 116 5.25 9.11 -5.90
N ALA A 117 6.25 9.65 -6.60
CA ALA A 117 6.10 10.18 -7.96
C ALA A 117 5.69 9.12 -8.99
N SER A 118 5.97 7.85 -8.71
CA SER A 118 5.63 6.69 -9.54
C SER A 118 4.12 6.38 -9.56
N VAL A 119 3.36 6.85 -8.56
CA VAL A 119 1.93 6.54 -8.43
C VAL A 119 1.15 7.37 -9.44
N THR A 120 0.61 6.70 -10.46
CA THR A 120 -0.18 7.34 -11.53
C THR A 120 -1.68 7.13 -11.36
N SER A 121 -2.07 6.16 -10.53
CA SER A 121 -3.48 5.79 -10.31
C SER A 121 -3.80 5.64 -8.82
N VAL A 122 -4.85 6.31 -8.37
CA VAL A 122 -5.41 6.20 -7.01
C VAL A 122 -6.90 5.90 -7.11
N GLY A 123 -7.30 4.75 -6.59
CA GLY A 123 -8.65 4.21 -6.72
C GLY A 123 -9.74 5.02 -6.02
N SER A 124 -10.97 4.71 -6.41
CA SER A 124 -12.16 5.29 -5.79
C SER A 124 -12.18 5.00 -4.29
N SER A 125 -12.54 6.00 -3.49
CA SER A 125 -12.61 5.91 -2.03
C SER A 125 -11.32 5.43 -1.33
N ALA A 126 -10.16 5.47 -2.00
CA ALA A 126 -8.90 4.92 -1.47
C ALA A 126 -8.60 5.40 -0.04
N PHE A 127 -8.85 6.66 0.29
CA PHE A 127 -8.65 7.25 1.62
C PHE A 127 -9.97 7.76 2.23
N SER A 128 -11.10 7.19 1.83
CA SER A 128 -12.41 7.58 2.38
C SER A 128 -12.50 7.19 3.86
N GLY A 129 -13.04 8.06 4.71
CA GLY A 129 -13.23 7.77 6.14
C GLY A 129 -11.94 7.76 6.96
N CYS A 130 -10.80 8.20 6.39
CA CYS A 130 -9.58 8.47 7.15
C CYS A 130 -9.73 9.79 7.92
N ILE A 131 -10.55 9.78 8.97
CA ILE A 131 -11.01 10.99 9.67
C ILE A 131 -9.89 11.79 10.36
N ASN A 132 -8.73 11.17 10.61
CA ASN A 132 -7.57 11.85 11.19
C ASN A 132 -6.48 12.17 10.15
N LEU A 133 -6.71 11.89 8.87
CA LEU A 133 -5.76 12.17 7.80
C LEU A 133 -5.73 13.67 7.53
N LYS A 134 -4.66 14.33 7.98
CA LYS A 134 -4.47 15.79 7.89
C LYS A 134 -3.65 16.19 6.67
N GLU A 135 -2.75 15.32 6.23
CA GLU A 135 -1.78 15.63 5.20
C GLU A 135 -1.65 14.50 4.19
N VAL A 136 -1.70 14.84 2.91
CA VAL A 136 -1.37 13.95 1.80
C VAL A 136 -0.37 14.67 0.91
N LYS A 137 0.84 14.14 0.78
CA LYS A 137 1.89 14.69 -0.09
C LYS A 137 1.99 13.87 -1.36
N PHE A 138 1.86 14.50 -2.52
CA PHE A 138 2.15 13.89 -3.82
C PHE A 138 3.49 14.40 -4.33
N LEU A 139 4.39 13.48 -4.68
CA LEU A 139 5.71 13.79 -5.22
C LEU A 139 5.78 13.75 -6.75
N GLY A 140 4.68 13.39 -7.41
CA GLY A 140 4.56 13.30 -8.87
C GLY A 140 3.38 14.08 -9.41
N ASP A 141 3.10 13.84 -10.69
CA ASP A 141 1.92 14.39 -11.37
C ASP A 141 0.64 14.06 -10.61
N ALA A 142 -0.37 14.94 -10.71
CA ALA A 142 -1.68 14.67 -10.14
C ALA A 142 -2.24 13.37 -10.74
N PRO A 143 -2.55 12.34 -9.93
CA PRO A 143 -3.14 11.12 -10.44
C PRO A 143 -4.55 11.40 -10.96
N GLN A 144 -5.13 10.45 -11.71
CA GLN A 144 -6.51 10.58 -12.16
C GLN A 144 -7.47 10.77 -10.98
N GLU A 145 -8.31 11.80 -11.03
CA GLU A 145 -9.30 12.04 -9.99
C GLU A 145 -10.40 10.97 -10.02
N THR A 146 -10.63 10.32 -8.88
CA THR A 146 -11.62 9.25 -8.72
C THR A 146 -12.68 9.61 -7.68
N LYS A 147 -13.81 8.91 -7.76
CA LYS A 147 -14.98 9.19 -6.93
C LYS A 147 -14.65 8.98 -5.45
N TYR A 148 -14.95 9.98 -4.63
CA TYR A 148 -14.84 9.92 -3.17
C TYR A 148 -13.44 9.59 -2.63
N MET A 149 -12.37 9.76 -3.43
CA MET A 149 -10.99 9.40 -3.07
C MET A 149 -10.61 9.77 -1.63
N PHE A 150 -10.99 10.97 -1.18
CA PHE A 150 -10.77 11.48 0.18
C PHE A 150 -12.06 11.88 0.90
N LYS A 151 -13.20 11.24 0.62
CA LYS A 151 -14.47 11.57 1.29
C LYS A 151 -14.35 11.37 2.80
N ASP A 152 -14.80 12.35 3.59
CA ASP A 152 -14.75 12.36 5.06
C ASP A 152 -13.33 12.41 5.66
N ALA A 153 -12.28 12.60 4.84
CA ALA A 153 -10.93 12.89 5.31
C ALA A 153 -10.68 14.41 5.35
N PRO A 154 -10.16 15.00 6.44
CA PRO A 154 -9.90 16.45 6.53
C PRO A 154 -8.59 16.89 5.84
N ALA A 155 -8.00 16.03 5.00
CA ALA A 155 -6.66 16.20 4.46
C ALA A 155 -6.48 17.49 3.64
N THR A 156 -5.36 18.18 3.88
CA THR A 156 -4.78 19.11 2.93
C THR A 156 -3.84 18.35 2.02
N ILE A 157 -3.94 18.61 0.72
CA ILE A 157 -3.07 18.00 -0.29
C ILE A 157 -1.88 18.92 -0.53
N TYR A 158 -0.69 18.36 -0.45
CA TYR A 158 0.55 19.01 -0.81
C TYR A 158 1.10 18.38 -2.09
N TYR A 159 1.60 19.20 -3.01
CA TYR A 159 2.08 18.73 -4.30
C TYR A 159 3.41 19.40 -4.68
N ASP A 160 4.24 18.70 -5.47
CA ASP A 160 5.44 19.30 -6.06
C ASP A 160 5.03 20.27 -7.20
N PRO A 161 5.35 21.57 -7.10
CA PRO A 161 4.98 22.56 -8.14
C PRO A 161 5.65 22.33 -9.50
N ASN A 162 6.67 21.46 -9.59
CA ASN A 162 7.33 21.12 -10.85
C ASN A 162 6.64 19.96 -11.60
N THR A 163 5.53 19.44 -11.07
CA THR A 163 4.76 18.34 -11.65
C THR A 163 3.44 18.83 -12.27
N SER A 164 2.85 18.02 -13.14
CA SER A 164 1.69 18.37 -13.95
C SER A 164 0.36 17.99 -13.30
N GLY A 165 -0.76 18.53 -13.82
CA GLY A 165 -2.12 18.14 -13.41
C GLY A 165 -2.67 18.84 -12.15
N TRP A 166 -1.90 19.77 -11.56
CA TRP A 166 -2.27 20.53 -10.37
C TRP A 166 -2.93 21.88 -10.65
N ASP A 167 -3.35 22.13 -11.89
CA ASP A 167 -3.97 23.38 -12.37
C ASP A 167 -5.46 23.51 -11.97
N LYS A 168 -6.11 22.42 -11.58
CA LYS A 168 -7.55 22.36 -11.26
C LYS A 168 -7.81 21.89 -9.83
N PRO A 169 -8.99 22.19 -9.23
CA PRO A 169 -9.38 21.55 -7.98
C PRO A 169 -9.22 20.02 -8.09
N PHE A 170 -8.80 19.37 -7.00
CA PHE A 170 -8.55 17.94 -7.01
C PHE A 170 -9.20 17.31 -5.79
N ALA A 171 -10.11 16.37 -6.03
CA ALA A 171 -10.83 15.60 -5.02
C ALA A 171 -11.56 16.44 -3.95
N GLY A 172 -11.91 17.69 -4.29
CA GLY A 172 -12.56 18.65 -3.40
C GLY A 172 -11.73 19.06 -2.18
N LYS A 173 -10.39 18.93 -2.23
CA LYS A 173 -9.48 19.29 -1.13
C LYS A 173 -8.77 20.61 -1.35
N VAL A 174 -8.40 21.24 -0.24
CA VAL A 174 -7.44 22.35 -0.24
C VAL A 174 -6.09 21.81 -0.68
N ARG A 175 -5.39 22.58 -1.55
CA ARG A 175 -4.07 22.23 -2.06
C ARG A 175 -3.03 23.30 -1.77
N LYS A 176 -1.79 22.90 -1.51
CA LYS A 176 -0.65 23.79 -1.31
C LYS A 176 0.60 23.21 -2.00
N PRO A 177 1.46 24.03 -2.61
CA PRO A 177 2.76 23.53 -3.06
C PRO A 177 3.60 23.11 -1.85
N ILE A 178 4.40 22.06 -2.01
CA ILE A 178 5.45 21.69 -1.07
C ILE A 178 6.49 22.83 -1.05
N GLN A 179 6.98 23.19 0.14
CA GLN A 179 8.04 24.20 0.34
C GLN A 179 9.42 23.56 0.24
#